data_AF-A0A1G7P8D8-F1
#
_entry.id   AF-A0A1G7P8D8-F1
#
_cell.length_a   1.000
_cell.length_b   1.000
_cell.length_c   1.000
_cell.angle_alpha   90.00
_cell.angle_beta   90.00
_cell.angle_gamma   90.00
#
_symmetry.space_group_name_H-M   'P 1'
#
loop_
_entity.id
_entity.type
_entity.pdbx_description
1 polymer ?
#
loop_
_entity_poly.entity_id
_entity_poly.type
_entity_poly.pdbx_seq_one_letter_code
_entity_poly.pdbx_strand_id
1 'polypeptide(L)'
;MGSDFCRYTLHMNSTAFSDVYYKSRSAKDGVSMFTIQNSIIKIIRDEIGWTNQLGYIDKEHPDHHRFNNDTERIGKKYQWMGLFRVESYLMDTCFVKVPYNSFGTAFAPHNYPWYSPHKSSFDPALLDEEDPQIALSNQFEASMRGFTIDEKNVVSWEQEPQKVIPMFKDTEGTEWIPIYFFDSRKAEDRDKGNLNQFIFYNSVLVAEKNKNDFAVWASKQSFKGRWLEECSGSIDYLWNEYPWSDSFKSKYKEEDIEISSFSNNERKAKLAYMAQLQEEILGIGDKDAFSSTVYMPCVDMMKKLNLYTAERGIVKMESDDLIVSFNINIPNSSCYGMVMRKDILIAYLKQTKQVLFTCLCGDKHIATASKWKYFSGCYGINNDGTIFTLSAYHEVKEDPKTQNGNADADDFLYEFMMRYKTKDKPNRKLTKAEKRRMRHRADKKRRKKKNLN
;
A
#
# COMPACT_ATOMS: atom_id res chain seq x y z
N MET A 1 -9.65 28.17 -22.47
CA MET A 1 -9.29 26.97 -21.68
C MET A 1 -10.00 25.77 -22.28
N GLY A 2 -9.37 24.59 -22.34
CA GLY A 2 -10.00 23.40 -22.93
C GLY A 2 -11.20 22.90 -22.12
N SER A 3 -12.28 22.47 -22.79
CA SER A 3 -13.48 21.95 -22.10
C SER A 3 -13.17 20.71 -21.26
N ASP A 4 -12.23 19.87 -21.71
CA ASP A 4 -11.79 18.68 -20.99
C ASP A 4 -11.05 19.00 -19.68
N PHE A 5 -10.18 20.01 -19.65
CA PHE A 5 -9.52 20.44 -18.40
C PHE A 5 -10.54 20.91 -17.36
N CYS A 6 -11.52 21.69 -17.80
CA CYS A 6 -12.59 22.16 -16.92
C CYS A 6 -13.45 20.99 -16.41
N ARG A 7 -13.67 19.98 -17.25
CA ARG A 7 -14.51 18.82 -16.94
C ARG A 7 -13.82 17.83 -16.01
N TYR A 8 -12.57 17.45 -16.29
CA TYR A 8 -11.90 16.35 -15.61
C TYR A 8 -10.94 16.80 -14.52
N THR A 9 -10.37 18.00 -14.62
CA THR A 9 -9.48 18.54 -13.59
C THR A 9 -10.29 19.38 -12.59
N LEU A 10 -11.04 20.38 -13.08
CA LEU A 10 -11.85 21.26 -12.22
C LEU A 10 -13.23 20.69 -11.83
N HIS A 11 -13.62 19.52 -12.36
CA HIS A 11 -14.90 18.86 -12.05
C HIS A 11 -16.16 19.73 -12.32
N MET A 12 -16.09 20.67 -13.27
CA MET A 12 -17.17 21.64 -13.54
C MET A 12 -18.44 21.03 -14.16
N ASN A 13 -18.43 19.73 -14.48
CA ASN A 13 -19.60 18.99 -14.95
C ASN A 13 -20.48 18.48 -13.79
N SER A 14 -19.95 18.41 -12.57
CA SER A 14 -20.68 17.92 -11.40
C SER A 14 -21.02 19.03 -10.41
N THR A 15 -20.22 20.10 -10.33
CA THR A 15 -20.42 21.18 -9.35
C THR A 15 -20.13 22.58 -9.93
N ALA A 16 -20.84 23.59 -9.44
CA ALA A 16 -20.59 25.00 -9.77
C ALA A 16 -19.66 25.71 -8.77
N PHE A 17 -19.35 25.04 -7.65
CA PHE A 17 -18.61 25.57 -6.50
C PHE A 17 -17.56 24.56 -6.04
N SER A 18 -16.49 25.05 -5.42
CA SER A 18 -15.43 24.22 -4.83
C SER A 18 -15.93 23.46 -3.61
N ASP A 19 -15.55 22.20 -3.52
CA ASP A 19 -15.72 21.39 -2.31
C ASP A 19 -14.53 21.52 -1.34
N VAL A 20 -13.48 22.26 -1.75
CA VAL A 20 -12.22 22.40 -1.01
C VAL A 20 -12.05 23.83 -0.49
N TYR A 21 -12.22 24.85 -1.34
CA TYR A 21 -11.89 26.23 -0.99
C TYR A 21 -13.15 27.03 -0.62
N TYR A 22 -13.18 27.63 0.57
CA TYR A 22 -14.31 28.43 1.07
C TYR A 22 -13.85 29.79 1.57
N LYS A 23 -14.59 30.86 1.26
CA LYS A 23 -14.25 32.22 1.72
C LYS A 23 -14.41 32.43 3.24
N SER A 24 -15.25 31.63 3.89
CA SER A 24 -15.41 31.64 5.34
C SER A 24 -15.85 30.27 5.84
N ARG A 25 -15.62 29.97 7.13
CA ARG A 25 -16.06 28.71 7.76
C ARG A 25 -17.59 28.54 7.84
N SER A 26 -18.34 29.64 7.71
CA SER A 26 -19.81 29.65 7.72
C SER A 26 -20.42 29.69 6.33
N ALA A 27 -19.59 29.78 5.27
CA ALA A 27 -20.06 29.80 3.90
C ALA A 27 -20.75 28.47 3.56
N LYS A 28 -21.94 28.56 2.96
CA LYS A 28 -22.68 27.37 2.49
C LYS A 28 -22.03 26.77 1.24
N ASP A 29 -21.59 27.63 0.34
CA ASP A 29 -20.97 27.28 -0.94
C ASP A 29 -19.49 27.65 -0.93
N GLY A 30 -18.68 26.84 -1.60
CA GLY A 30 -17.27 27.16 -1.82
C GLY A 30 -17.07 28.24 -2.89
N VAL A 31 -15.81 28.50 -3.22
CA VAL A 31 -15.46 29.45 -4.28
C VAL A 31 -16.03 28.96 -5.63
N SER A 32 -16.65 29.88 -6.39
CA SER A 32 -17.24 29.56 -7.69
C SER A 32 -16.20 29.00 -8.65
N MET A 33 -16.51 27.87 -9.29
CA MET A 33 -15.63 27.27 -10.31
C MET A 33 -15.37 28.20 -11.50
N PHE A 34 -16.35 29.00 -11.90
CA PHE A 34 -16.16 30.01 -12.94
C PHE A 34 -15.14 31.08 -12.55
N THR A 35 -15.10 31.44 -11.27
CA THR A 35 -14.08 32.38 -10.76
C THR A 35 -12.69 31.77 -10.81
N ILE A 36 -12.56 30.50 -10.38
CA ILE A 36 -11.29 29.76 -10.46
C ILE A 36 -10.83 29.66 -11.92
N GLN A 37 -11.69 29.19 -12.82
CA GLN A 37 -11.42 29.06 -14.25
C GLN A 37 -10.97 30.38 -14.88
N ASN A 38 -11.70 31.47 -14.65
CA ASN A 38 -11.36 32.79 -15.20
C ASN A 38 -10.03 33.31 -14.65
N SER A 39 -9.73 33.04 -13.38
CA SER A 39 -8.45 33.40 -12.76
C SER A 39 -7.30 32.64 -13.42
N ILE A 40 -7.47 31.34 -13.70
CA ILE A 40 -6.47 30.54 -14.40
C ILE A 40 -6.20 31.10 -15.80
N ILE A 41 -7.27 31.39 -16.56
CA ILE A 41 -7.16 31.98 -17.90
C ILE A 41 -6.41 33.32 -17.85
N LYS A 42 -6.73 34.15 -16.86
CA LYS A 42 -6.09 35.44 -16.67
C LYS A 42 -4.59 35.29 -16.41
N ILE A 43 -4.18 34.42 -15.48
CA ILE A 43 -2.77 34.14 -15.18
C ILE A 43 -2.02 33.64 -16.42
N ILE A 44 -2.61 32.68 -17.15
CA ILE A 44 -1.99 32.10 -18.35
C ILE A 44 -1.73 33.16 -19.42
N ARG A 45 -2.70 34.04 -19.66
CA ARG A 45 -2.61 35.08 -20.69
C ARG A 45 -1.74 36.25 -20.25
N ASP A 46 -1.97 36.77 -19.06
CA ASP A 46 -1.42 38.06 -18.61
C ASP A 46 -0.05 37.92 -17.94
N GLU A 47 0.23 36.78 -17.28
CA GLU A 47 1.47 36.60 -16.51
C GLU A 47 2.43 35.58 -17.13
N ILE A 48 1.91 34.43 -17.60
CA ILE A 48 2.75 33.37 -18.20
C ILE A 48 3.02 33.68 -19.69
N GLY A 49 2.19 34.53 -20.32
CA GLY A 49 2.40 35.00 -21.68
C GLY A 49 1.98 34.00 -22.77
N TRP A 50 1.05 33.09 -22.48
CA TRP A 50 0.51 32.22 -23.53
C TRP A 50 -0.25 33.04 -24.56
N THR A 51 0.06 32.83 -25.84
CA THR A 51 -0.60 33.50 -26.96
C THR A 51 -1.19 32.50 -27.93
N ASN A 52 -2.11 32.96 -28.79
CA ASN A 52 -2.69 32.15 -29.84
C ASN A 52 -1.63 31.56 -30.80
N GLN A 53 -0.46 32.20 -30.93
CA GLN A 53 0.66 31.71 -31.76
C GLN A 53 1.14 30.33 -31.28
N LEU A 54 1.32 30.14 -29.98
CA LEU A 54 1.67 28.84 -29.38
C LEU A 54 0.56 27.80 -29.58
N GLY A 55 -0.70 28.24 -29.61
CA GLY A 55 -1.84 27.37 -29.92
C GLY A 55 -1.90 26.87 -31.36
N TYR A 56 -1.18 27.48 -32.31
CA TYR A 56 -1.08 26.94 -33.69
C TYR A 56 -0.10 25.76 -33.76
N ILE A 57 0.97 25.76 -32.95
CA ILE A 57 1.92 24.64 -32.85
C ILE A 57 1.18 23.37 -32.39
N ASP A 58 0.26 23.50 -31.43
CA ASP A 58 -0.58 22.40 -30.95
C ASP A 58 -1.56 21.84 -32.01
N LYS A 59 -1.84 22.59 -33.09
CA LYS A 59 -2.73 22.12 -34.19
C LYS A 59 -2.03 21.22 -35.19
N GLU A 60 -0.71 21.35 -35.33
CA GLU A 60 0.10 20.54 -36.25
C GLU A 60 0.33 19.12 -35.70
N HIS A 61 0.11 18.91 -34.40
CA HIS A 61 0.20 17.63 -33.72
C HIS A 61 -1.15 17.22 -33.09
N PRO A 62 -2.15 16.84 -33.90
CA PRO A 62 -3.43 16.35 -33.40
C PRO A 62 -3.25 14.98 -32.71
N ASP A 63 -3.88 14.81 -31.54
CA ASP A 63 -3.90 13.53 -30.83
C ASP A 63 -4.86 12.60 -31.58
N HIS A 64 -4.37 11.44 -32.03
CA HIS A 64 -5.22 10.43 -32.68
C HIS A 64 -5.90 9.48 -31.68
N HIS A 65 -5.43 9.40 -30.43
CA HIS A 65 -6.00 8.51 -29.42
C HIS A 65 -5.92 9.09 -27.99
N ARG A 66 -6.98 8.84 -27.18
CA ARG A 66 -7.07 9.30 -25.78
C ARG A 66 -6.10 8.59 -24.82
N PHE A 67 -5.48 7.51 -25.28
CA PHE A 67 -4.64 6.62 -24.48
C PHE A 67 -3.18 6.63 -24.91
N ASN A 68 -2.83 7.36 -25.99
CA ASN A 68 -1.46 7.46 -26.48
C ASN A 68 -1.13 8.95 -26.69
N ASN A 69 -0.59 9.57 -25.63
CA ASN A 69 -0.21 10.98 -25.62
C ASN A 69 1.31 11.11 -25.72
N ASP A 70 1.91 10.53 -26.76
CA ASP A 70 3.37 10.59 -26.99
C ASP A 70 3.86 12.04 -27.21
N THR A 71 2.93 12.98 -27.42
CA THR A 71 3.21 14.41 -27.60
C THR A 71 2.33 15.23 -26.66
N GLU A 72 2.92 15.80 -25.60
CA GLU A 72 2.20 16.69 -24.70
C GLU A 72 2.00 18.07 -25.34
N ARG A 73 0.74 18.49 -25.51
CA ARG A 73 0.41 19.83 -26.03
C ARG A 73 0.92 20.94 -25.11
N ILE A 74 1.54 21.94 -25.71
CA ILE A 74 2.07 23.11 -25.01
C ILE A 74 0.93 23.77 -24.20
N GLY A 75 -0.26 23.94 -24.79
CA GLY A 75 -1.40 24.55 -24.11
C GLY A 75 -1.88 23.83 -22.84
N LYS A 76 -1.65 22.51 -22.68
CA LYS A 76 -1.99 21.76 -21.46
C LYS A 76 -1.04 22.13 -20.30
N LYS A 77 0.26 22.30 -20.58
CA LYS A 77 1.26 22.70 -19.57
C LYS A 77 0.91 24.05 -18.94
N TYR A 78 0.53 25.03 -19.75
CA TYR A 78 0.12 26.34 -19.25
C TYR A 78 -1.15 26.26 -18.39
N GLN A 79 -2.09 25.36 -18.71
CA GLN A 79 -3.29 25.14 -17.89
C GLN A 79 -2.94 24.63 -16.49
N TRP A 80 -2.00 23.68 -16.39
CA TRP A 80 -1.49 23.21 -15.09
C TRP A 80 -0.75 24.31 -14.33
N MET A 81 0.16 25.05 -14.99
CA MET A 81 0.87 26.16 -14.34
C MET A 81 -0.08 27.24 -13.79
N GLY A 82 -1.08 27.61 -14.59
CA GLY A 82 -2.09 28.58 -14.17
C GLY A 82 -2.96 28.06 -13.02
N LEU A 83 -3.32 26.77 -13.04
CA LEU A 83 -4.04 26.12 -11.93
C LEU A 83 -3.24 26.19 -10.62
N PHE A 84 -1.97 25.77 -10.64
CA PHE A 84 -1.14 25.77 -9.42
C PHE A 84 -0.95 27.18 -8.84
N ARG A 85 -0.83 28.22 -9.67
CA ARG A 85 -0.80 29.61 -9.19
C ARG A 85 -2.12 30.08 -8.58
N VAL A 86 -3.26 29.68 -9.16
CA VAL A 86 -4.56 30.01 -8.58
C VAL A 86 -4.76 29.28 -7.26
N GLU A 87 -4.40 28.00 -7.18
CA GLU A 87 -4.53 27.22 -5.95
C GLU A 87 -3.65 27.76 -4.84
N SER A 88 -2.42 28.21 -5.11
CA SER A 88 -1.59 28.85 -4.07
C SER A 88 -2.28 30.10 -3.51
N TYR A 89 -2.85 30.94 -4.37
CA TYR A 89 -3.62 32.11 -3.91
C TYR A 89 -4.88 31.72 -3.12
N LEU A 90 -5.59 30.67 -3.53
CA LEU A 90 -6.75 30.16 -2.79
C LEU A 90 -6.34 29.59 -1.43
N MET A 91 -5.19 28.91 -1.34
CA MET A 91 -4.64 28.42 -0.07
C MET A 91 -4.27 29.56 0.87
N ASP A 92 -3.81 30.70 0.36
CA ASP A 92 -3.46 31.87 1.18
C ASP A 92 -4.69 32.65 1.68
N THR A 93 -5.81 32.60 0.94
CA THR A 93 -6.95 33.50 1.16
C THR A 93 -8.24 32.83 1.61
N CYS A 94 -8.40 31.53 1.36
CA CYS A 94 -9.61 30.78 1.68
C CYS A 94 -9.37 29.81 2.84
N PHE A 95 -10.44 29.34 3.46
CA PHE A 95 -10.41 28.18 4.35
C PHE A 95 -10.44 26.90 3.50
N VAL A 96 -9.60 25.94 3.86
CA VAL A 96 -9.52 24.65 3.17
C VAL A 96 -10.32 23.60 3.92
N LYS A 97 -11.22 22.94 3.19
CA LYS A 97 -11.99 21.82 3.70
C LYS A 97 -11.31 20.52 3.29
N VAL A 98 -10.97 19.70 4.27
CA VAL A 98 -10.25 18.43 4.09
C VAL A 98 -11.11 17.25 4.54
N PRO A 99 -10.92 16.06 3.97
CA PRO A 99 -11.43 14.82 4.57
C PRO A 99 -10.87 14.69 5.99
N TYR A 100 -11.74 14.63 7.00
CA TYR A 100 -11.34 14.45 8.40
C TYR A 100 -11.36 12.97 8.80
N ASN A 101 -12.35 12.26 8.28
CA ASN A 101 -12.49 10.82 8.38
C ASN A 101 -13.38 10.36 7.22
N SER A 102 -13.60 9.06 7.16
CA SER A 102 -14.43 8.42 6.16
C SER A 102 -15.93 8.84 6.20
N PHE A 103 -16.32 9.63 7.22
CA PHE A 103 -17.69 10.08 7.46
C PHE A 103 -17.92 11.59 7.30
N GLY A 104 -16.89 12.39 7.01
CA GLY A 104 -17.05 13.83 6.96
C GLY A 104 -15.83 14.64 6.55
N THR A 105 -16.12 15.89 6.21
CA THR A 105 -15.13 16.91 5.89
C THR A 105 -15.10 17.95 7.00
N ALA A 106 -13.91 18.44 7.35
CA ALA A 106 -13.72 19.51 8.32
C ALA A 106 -12.84 20.61 7.71
N PHE A 107 -12.96 21.82 8.24
CA PHE A 107 -11.99 22.85 7.93
C PHE A 107 -10.66 22.51 8.58
N ALA A 108 -9.59 22.55 7.78
CA ALA A 108 -8.25 22.39 8.29
C ALA A 108 -7.93 23.52 9.28
N PRO A 109 -7.19 23.23 10.38
CA PRO A 109 -6.75 24.25 11.32
C PRO A 109 -5.78 25.24 10.66
N HIS A 110 -4.94 24.73 9.76
CA HIS A 110 -3.99 25.47 8.94
C HIS A 110 -4.12 24.99 7.49
N ASN A 111 -3.91 25.87 6.52
CA ASN A 111 -3.89 25.47 5.13
C ASN A 111 -2.49 25.01 4.75
N TYR A 112 -2.38 23.80 4.22
CA TYR A 112 -1.13 23.25 3.74
C TYR A 112 -1.22 22.88 2.26
N PRO A 113 -0.11 22.99 1.50
CA PRO A 113 -0.10 22.67 0.06
C PRO A 113 -0.59 21.25 -0.28
N TRP A 114 -0.29 20.26 0.57
CA TRP A 114 -0.73 18.87 0.38
C TRP A 114 -2.22 18.61 0.65
N TYR A 115 -3.00 19.64 0.93
CA TYR A 115 -4.47 19.57 0.93
C TYR A 115 -5.08 19.91 -0.44
N SER A 116 -4.28 20.38 -1.40
CA SER A 116 -4.77 20.56 -2.76
C SER A 116 -5.19 19.20 -3.34
N PRO A 117 -6.35 19.13 -4.05
CA PRO A 117 -6.74 17.93 -4.79
C PRO A 117 -5.81 17.62 -5.97
N HIS A 118 -4.98 18.58 -6.38
CA HIS A 118 -4.03 18.46 -7.48
C HIS A 118 -2.57 18.36 -6.99
N LYS A 119 -2.35 18.02 -5.71
CA LYS A 119 -1.00 17.86 -5.16
C LYS A 119 -0.17 16.89 -6.01
N SER A 120 1.11 17.21 -6.19
CA SER A 120 2.05 16.28 -6.83
C SER A 120 2.31 15.11 -5.90
N SER A 121 2.15 13.89 -6.42
CA SER A 121 2.64 12.66 -5.80
C SER A 121 4.03 12.25 -6.30
N PHE A 122 4.60 13.01 -7.24
CA PHE A 122 5.95 12.78 -7.72
C PHE A 122 6.96 13.17 -6.64
N ASP A 123 7.79 12.22 -6.24
CA ASP A 123 8.91 12.45 -5.33
C ASP A 123 10.13 12.87 -6.16
N PRO A 124 10.55 14.16 -6.11
CA PRO A 124 11.69 14.64 -6.88
C PRO A 124 13.03 14.09 -6.38
N ALA A 125 13.07 13.39 -5.25
CA ALA A 125 14.25 12.69 -4.75
C ALA A 125 14.42 11.29 -5.35
N LEU A 126 13.45 10.81 -6.14
CA LEU A 126 13.59 9.58 -6.92
C LEU A 126 14.57 9.84 -8.07
N LEU A 127 15.74 9.22 -7.96
CA LEU A 127 16.75 9.17 -9.02
C LEU A 127 16.54 7.88 -9.82
N ASP A 128 16.85 7.92 -11.12
CA ASP A 128 16.84 6.73 -11.99
C ASP A 128 17.86 5.67 -11.53
N GLU A 129 18.86 6.06 -10.74
CA GLU A 129 19.95 5.19 -10.29
C GLU A 129 19.61 4.51 -8.94
N GLU A 130 19.07 3.29 -9.01
CA GLU A 130 18.81 2.40 -7.85
C GLU A 130 20.08 1.68 -7.33
N ASP A 131 21.27 2.12 -7.73
CA ASP A 131 22.55 1.41 -7.56
C ASP A 131 22.87 1.03 -6.09
N PRO A 132 22.68 1.91 -5.09
CA PRO A 132 22.98 1.57 -3.69
C PRO A 132 22.08 0.46 -3.14
N GLN A 133 20.79 0.48 -3.47
CA GLN A 133 19.82 -0.51 -2.99
C GLN A 133 20.09 -1.88 -3.63
N ILE A 134 20.40 -1.89 -4.93
CA ILE A 134 20.75 -3.12 -5.66
C ILE A 134 22.05 -3.71 -5.10
N ALA A 135 23.09 -2.88 -4.90
CA ALA A 135 24.35 -3.32 -4.32
C ALA A 135 24.20 -3.95 -2.94
N LEU A 136 23.37 -3.35 -2.06
CA LEU A 136 23.03 -3.92 -0.76
C LEU A 136 22.26 -5.24 -0.89
N SER A 137 21.26 -5.28 -1.78
CA SER A 137 20.42 -6.46 -1.98
C SER A 137 21.24 -7.66 -2.48
N ASN A 138 22.24 -7.43 -3.32
CA ASN A 138 23.15 -8.48 -3.80
C ASN A 138 23.97 -9.14 -2.69
N GLN A 139 24.18 -8.47 -1.55
CA GLN A 139 24.87 -9.08 -0.40
C GLN A 139 24.08 -10.24 0.22
N PHE A 140 22.79 -10.38 -0.10
CA PHE A 140 21.90 -11.41 0.43
C PHE A 140 21.70 -12.60 -0.50
N GLU A 141 22.34 -12.64 -1.68
CA GLU A 141 22.11 -13.67 -2.68
C GLU A 141 22.23 -15.10 -2.10
N ALA A 142 23.23 -15.33 -1.24
CA ALA A 142 23.43 -16.62 -0.57
C ALA A 142 22.26 -16.99 0.36
N SER A 143 21.72 -16.02 1.11
CA SER A 143 20.54 -16.23 1.96
C SER A 143 19.30 -16.54 1.11
N MET A 144 19.14 -15.88 -0.04
CA MET A 144 18.00 -16.03 -0.94
C MET A 144 17.99 -17.35 -1.71
N ARG A 145 19.14 -18.03 -1.86
CA ARG A 145 19.22 -19.41 -2.38
C ARG A 145 18.53 -20.43 -1.47
N GLY A 146 18.18 -20.07 -0.24
CA GLY A 146 17.41 -20.93 0.65
C GLY A 146 15.95 -21.13 0.23
N PHE A 147 15.43 -20.29 -0.66
CA PHE A 147 14.12 -20.46 -1.26
C PHE A 147 14.29 -21.10 -2.64
N THR A 148 13.78 -22.30 -2.86
CA THR A 148 13.90 -23.01 -4.15
C THR A 148 12.65 -23.83 -4.42
N ILE A 149 12.42 -24.13 -5.71
CA ILE A 149 11.53 -25.20 -6.15
C ILE A 149 12.42 -26.37 -6.55
N ASP A 150 12.16 -27.56 -6.01
CA ASP A 150 12.89 -28.77 -6.41
C ASP A 150 12.17 -29.43 -7.59
N GLU A 151 12.53 -28.98 -8.79
CA GLU A 151 12.02 -29.51 -10.06
C GLU A 151 12.39 -30.98 -10.28
N LYS A 152 13.46 -31.47 -9.66
CA LYS A 152 13.89 -32.87 -9.81
C LYS A 152 13.06 -33.81 -8.94
N ASN A 153 12.43 -33.29 -7.89
CA ASN A 153 11.59 -34.06 -6.98
C ASN A 153 10.34 -33.29 -6.57
N VAL A 154 9.47 -33.00 -7.55
CA VAL A 154 8.22 -32.27 -7.36
C VAL A 154 7.34 -32.91 -6.27
N VAL A 155 7.34 -34.24 -6.16
CA VAL A 155 6.53 -34.96 -5.15
C VAL A 155 6.99 -34.63 -3.73
N SER A 156 8.30 -34.68 -3.44
CA SER A 156 8.84 -34.29 -2.12
C SER A 156 8.65 -32.80 -1.88
N TRP A 157 8.95 -31.95 -2.87
CA TRP A 157 8.73 -30.51 -2.78
C TRP A 157 7.28 -30.17 -2.45
N GLU A 158 6.30 -30.85 -3.03
CA GLU A 158 4.89 -30.60 -2.75
C GLU A 158 4.49 -30.96 -1.31
N GLN A 159 5.09 -32.00 -0.71
CA GLN A 159 4.74 -32.43 0.64
C GLN A 159 5.40 -31.59 1.73
N GLU A 160 6.58 -31.06 1.48
CA GLU A 160 7.34 -30.34 2.50
C GLU A 160 6.95 -28.85 2.55
N PRO A 161 6.81 -28.25 3.74
CA PRO A 161 6.66 -26.80 3.85
C PRO A 161 7.91 -26.10 3.30
N GLN A 162 7.73 -24.93 2.70
CA GLN A 162 8.88 -24.11 2.29
C GLN A 162 9.73 -23.76 3.50
N LYS A 163 11.05 -23.72 3.29
CA LYS A 163 12.01 -23.29 4.31
C LYS A 163 11.69 -21.87 4.77
N VAL A 164 11.46 -21.70 6.06
CA VAL A 164 11.37 -20.39 6.71
C VAL A 164 12.77 -19.95 7.09
N ILE A 165 13.11 -18.70 6.74
CA ILE A 165 14.40 -18.09 7.05
C ILE A 165 14.10 -16.86 7.94
N PRO A 166 14.19 -16.98 9.27
CA PRO A 166 13.84 -15.89 10.18
C PRO A 166 14.92 -14.81 10.26
N MET A 167 16.07 -15.04 9.64
CA MET A 167 17.24 -14.16 9.69
C MET A 167 18.11 -14.41 8.47
N PHE A 168 18.49 -13.33 7.79
CA PHE A 168 19.44 -13.35 6.70
C PHE A 168 20.82 -12.91 7.19
N LYS A 169 21.84 -13.29 6.42
CA LYS A 169 23.21 -12.79 6.59
C LYS A 169 23.66 -12.13 5.29
N ASP A 170 24.31 -10.98 5.42
CA ASP A 170 25.03 -10.37 4.32
C ASP A 170 26.40 -11.03 4.13
N THR A 171 27.17 -10.53 3.16
CA THR A 171 28.51 -11.04 2.82
C THR A 171 29.54 -10.82 3.93
N GLU A 172 29.30 -9.89 4.84
CA GLU A 172 30.17 -9.60 6.00
C GLU A 172 29.76 -10.39 7.26
N GLY A 173 28.63 -11.11 7.18
CA GLY A 173 28.09 -11.91 8.27
C GLY A 173 27.19 -11.15 9.23
N THR A 174 26.86 -9.88 8.95
CA THR A 174 25.88 -9.12 9.74
C THR A 174 24.51 -9.78 9.61
N GLU A 175 23.77 -9.80 10.71
CA GLU A 175 22.48 -10.47 10.80
C GLU A 175 21.32 -9.47 10.58
N TRP A 176 20.39 -9.85 9.72
CA TRP A 176 19.26 -9.01 9.31
C TRP A 176 17.94 -9.77 9.46
N ILE A 177 16.91 -9.12 9.99
CA ILE A 177 15.59 -9.70 10.21
C ILE A 177 14.62 -9.20 9.13
N PRO A 178 13.94 -10.10 8.39
CA PRO A 178 12.85 -9.72 7.49
C PRO A 178 11.65 -9.22 8.31
N ILE A 179 11.34 -7.93 8.19
CA ILE A 179 10.21 -7.30 8.90
C ILE A 179 8.93 -7.44 8.06
N TYR A 180 9.04 -7.17 6.76
CA TYR A 180 8.01 -7.42 5.76
C TYR A 180 8.72 -8.09 4.59
N PHE A 181 8.32 -9.29 4.19
CA PHE A 181 9.03 -10.00 3.13
C PHE A 181 8.12 -10.97 2.41
N PHE A 182 8.28 -11.09 1.10
CA PHE A 182 7.73 -12.20 0.34
C PHE A 182 8.68 -12.70 -0.72
N ASP A 183 8.45 -13.94 -1.13
CA ASP A 183 9.09 -14.60 -2.26
C ASP A 183 8.02 -15.31 -3.08
N SER A 184 7.98 -15.06 -4.39
CA SER A 184 7.03 -15.69 -5.33
C SER A 184 7.75 -16.33 -6.52
N ARG A 185 7.95 -17.64 -6.46
CA ARG A 185 8.72 -18.39 -7.46
C ARG A 185 7.83 -19.15 -8.41
N LYS A 186 8.30 -19.25 -9.65
CA LYS A 186 7.71 -20.05 -10.71
C LYS A 186 8.77 -20.94 -11.33
N ALA A 187 8.40 -22.17 -11.63
CA ALA A 187 9.20 -23.11 -12.39
C ALA A 187 8.29 -23.90 -13.33
N GLU A 188 8.88 -24.52 -14.35
CA GLU A 188 8.16 -25.41 -15.27
C GLU A 188 8.68 -26.83 -15.12
N ASP A 189 7.78 -27.76 -14.87
CA ASP A 189 8.05 -29.19 -14.93
C ASP A 189 7.39 -29.80 -16.17
N ARG A 190 8.08 -30.74 -16.83
CA ARG A 190 7.59 -31.34 -18.09
C ARG A 190 6.28 -32.09 -17.93
N ASP A 191 6.06 -32.74 -16.79
CA ASP A 191 4.92 -33.62 -16.54
C ASP A 191 3.83 -32.91 -15.71
N LYS A 192 4.24 -32.03 -14.80
CA LYS A 192 3.38 -31.32 -13.84
C LYS A 192 3.07 -29.88 -14.26
N GLY A 193 3.69 -29.37 -15.31
CA GLY A 193 3.51 -28.01 -15.83
C GLY A 193 3.99 -26.95 -14.84
N ASN A 194 3.28 -25.82 -14.77
CA ASN A 194 3.70 -24.68 -13.96
C ASN A 194 3.63 -24.98 -12.45
N LEU A 195 4.78 -24.89 -11.80
CA LEU A 195 4.95 -24.95 -10.36
C LEU A 195 5.05 -23.52 -9.83
N ASN A 196 4.23 -23.18 -8.83
CA ASN A 196 4.31 -21.88 -8.16
C ASN A 196 4.52 -22.10 -6.66
N GLN A 197 5.34 -21.23 -6.07
CA GLN A 197 5.61 -21.20 -4.64
C GLN A 197 5.53 -19.77 -4.14
N PHE A 198 4.86 -19.56 -3.01
CA PHE A 198 4.76 -18.27 -2.36
C PHE A 198 5.00 -18.39 -0.85
N ILE A 199 5.70 -17.42 -0.27
CA ILE A 199 5.79 -17.21 1.17
C ILE A 199 5.72 -15.72 1.49
N PHE A 200 5.12 -15.39 2.62
CA PHE A 200 4.95 -14.03 3.11
C PHE A 200 5.19 -13.95 4.61
N TYR A 201 5.87 -12.88 5.03
CA TYR A 201 6.27 -12.53 6.38
C TYR A 201 5.63 -11.19 6.72
N ASN A 202 4.80 -11.17 7.76
CA ASN A 202 4.19 -9.95 8.26
C ASN A 202 4.50 -9.79 9.75
N SER A 203 5.36 -8.82 10.09
CA SER A 203 5.85 -8.65 11.46
C SER A 203 5.11 -7.60 12.26
N VAL A 204 4.92 -7.90 13.53
CA VAL A 204 4.10 -7.13 14.47
C VAL A 204 4.83 -6.98 15.80
N LEU A 205 4.72 -5.80 16.40
CA LEU A 205 5.26 -5.45 17.71
C LEU A 205 4.18 -5.63 18.78
N VAL A 206 4.53 -6.34 19.84
CA VAL A 206 3.65 -6.60 20.98
C VAL A 206 4.38 -6.23 22.26
N ALA A 207 3.72 -5.51 23.16
CA ALA A 207 4.27 -5.23 24.48
C ALA A 207 4.57 -6.54 25.23
N GLU A 208 5.71 -6.63 25.90
CA GLU A 208 6.17 -7.85 26.58
C GLU A 208 5.13 -8.40 27.56
N LYS A 209 4.42 -7.53 28.28
CA LYS A 209 3.32 -7.90 29.18
C LYS A 209 2.18 -8.68 28.49
N ASN A 210 1.99 -8.48 27.18
CA ASN A 210 0.95 -9.11 26.36
C ASN A 210 1.49 -10.25 25.49
N LYS A 211 2.78 -10.61 25.62
CA LYS A 211 3.45 -11.65 24.82
C LYS A 211 2.68 -12.97 24.85
N ASN A 212 2.34 -13.45 26.04
CA ASN A 212 1.66 -14.74 26.21
C ASN A 212 0.26 -14.73 25.62
N ASP A 213 -0.48 -13.64 25.78
CA ASP A 213 -1.81 -13.48 25.21
C ASP A 213 -1.78 -13.50 23.67
N PHE A 214 -0.82 -12.78 23.08
CA PHE A 214 -0.63 -12.79 21.63
C PHE A 214 -0.21 -14.17 21.13
N ALA A 215 0.71 -14.84 21.83
CA ALA A 215 1.14 -16.19 21.51
C ALA A 215 -0.04 -17.19 21.50
N VAL A 216 -0.90 -17.15 22.53
CA VAL A 216 -2.10 -17.99 22.60
C VAL A 216 -3.10 -17.65 21.49
N TRP A 217 -3.24 -16.39 21.12
CA TRP A 217 -4.12 -15.98 20.03
C TRP A 217 -3.58 -16.44 18.67
N ALA A 218 -2.31 -16.13 18.36
CA ALA A 218 -1.68 -16.40 17.08
C ALA A 218 -1.53 -17.90 16.79
N SER A 219 -1.28 -18.73 17.82
CA SER A 219 -1.24 -20.20 17.69
C SER A 219 -2.56 -20.85 17.27
N LYS A 220 -3.69 -20.13 17.42
CA LYS A 220 -5.03 -20.58 16.99
C LYS A 220 -5.41 -20.08 15.61
N GLN A 221 -4.61 -19.19 15.02
CA GLN A 221 -4.92 -18.61 13.72
C GLN A 221 -4.31 -19.42 12.57
N SER A 222 -5.01 -19.42 11.44
CA SER A 222 -4.40 -19.68 10.13
C SER A 222 -4.25 -18.35 9.42
N PHE A 223 -3.04 -18.00 9.00
CA PHE A 223 -2.78 -16.77 8.25
C PHE A 223 -2.98 -16.95 6.73
N LYS A 224 -3.57 -18.09 6.30
CA LYS A 224 -3.95 -18.34 4.90
C LYS A 224 -4.78 -17.16 4.37
N GLY A 225 -4.40 -16.69 3.17
CA GLY A 225 -5.12 -15.63 2.48
C GLY A 225 -4.78 -14.20 2.94
N ARG A 226 -3.70 -14.01 3.71
CA ARG A 226 -3.18 -12.67 4.08
C ARG A 226 -4.25 -11.76 4.69
N TRP A 227 -5.09 -12.31 5.56
CA TRP A 227 -6.19 -11.54 6.16
C TRP A 227 -5.71 -10.58 7.26
N LEU A 228 -4.54 -10.83 7.86
CA LEU A 228 -3.94 -9.95 8.88
C LEU A 228 -3.65 -8.59 8.26
N GLU A 229 -3.86 -7.53 9.03
CA GLU A 229 -3.65 -6.16 8.59
C GLU A 229 -2.22 -5.94 8.04
N GLU A 230 -2.12 -5.12 6.98
CA GLU A 230 -0.86 -4.74 6.32
C GLU A 230 -0.88 -3.23 6.06
N CYS A 231 0.31 -2.60 6.02
CA CYS A 231 0.42 -1.24 5.50
C CYS A 231 0.43 -1.28 3.98
N SER A 232 -0.62 -0.77 3.34
CA SER A 232 -0.63 -0.49 1.91
C SER A 232 0.16 0.79 1.63
N GLY A 233 0.90 0.81 0.51
CA GLY A 233 1.60 2.02 0.05
C GLY A 233 0.65 3.22 -0.06
N SER A 234 1.17 4.40 0.26
CA SER A 234 0.44 5.66 0.21
C SER A 234 1.22 6.74 -0.55
N ILE A 235 0.50 7.53 -1.34
CA ILE A 235 0.99 8.71 -2.04
C ILE A 235 0.77 10.00 -1.23
N ASP A 236 0.27 9.88 0.01
CA ASP A 236 -0.11 11.06 0.79
C ASP A 236 1.10 11.85 1.32
N TYR A 237 2.28 11.23 1.33
CA TYR A 237 3.56 11.78 1.75
C TYR A 237 4.68 11.21 0.89
N LEU A 238 5.77 11.97 0.78
CA LEU A 238 6.97 11.57 0.04
C LEU A 238 7.92 10.74 0.93
N TRP A 239 8.90 10.06 0.34
CA TRP A 239 9.82 9.18 1.08
C TRP A 239 10.56 9.91 2.21
N ASN A 240 11.14 11.06 1.88
CA ASN A 240 11.95 11.86 2.80
C ASN A 240 11.13 12.76 3.74
N GLU A 241 9.80 12.72 3.61
CA GLU A 241 8.87 13.36 4.53
C GLU A 241 8.57 12.49 5.76
N TYR A 242 8.81 11.18 5.67
CA TYR A 242 8.55 10.25 6.76
C TYR A 242 9.67 10.27 7.83
N PRO A 243 9.35 10.17 9.14
CA PRO A 243 8.02 10.30 9.76
C PRO A 243 7.74 11.72 10.28
N TRP A 244 8.58 12.70 9.94
CA TRP A 244 8.66 13.98 10.64
C TRP A 244 7.82 15.09 10.02
N SER A 245 7.45 15.00 8.74
CA SER A 245 6.72 16.06 8.05
C SER A 245 5.30 16.24 8.57
N ASP A 246 4.75 17.44 8.37
CA ASP A 246 3.35 17.70 8.65
C ASP A 246 2.41 17.06 7.61
N SER A 247 2.88 16.80 6.39
CA SER A 247 2.13 16.03 5.38
C SER A 247 1.79 14.64 5.92
N PHE A 248 2.79 13.93 6.44
CA PHE A 248 2.62 12.62 7.06
C PHE A 248 1.76 12.70 8.32
N LYS A 249 2.13 13.56 9.28
CA LYS A 249 1.42 13.69 10.58
C LYS A 249 -0.04 14.11 10.43
N SER A 250 -0.38 14.84 9.37
CA SER A 250 -1.77 15.27 9.12
C SER A 250 -2.69 14.13 8.68
N LYS A 251 -2.11 13.00 8.23
CA LYS A 251 -2.82 11.86 7.67
C LYS A 251 -2.73 10.63 8.55
N TYR A 252 -1.58 10.39 9.16
CA TYR A 252 -1.29 9.17 9.88
C TYR A 252 -1.20 9.39 11.39
N LYS A 253 -1.89 8.52 12.11
CA LYS A 253 -1.84 8.37 13.56
C LYS A 253 -1.26 7.01 13.92
N GLU A 254 -0.70 6.90 15.11
CA GLU A 254 -0.14 5.61 15.59
C GLU A 254 -1.17 4.47 15.67
N GLU A 255 -2.46 4.81 15.77
CA GLU A 255 -3.56 3.86 15.80
C GLU A 255 -3.78 3.21 14.43
N ASP A 256 -3.35 3.84 13.34
CA ASP A 256 -3.56 3.34 11.97
C ASP A 256 -2.75 2.08 11.65
N ILE A 257 -1.73 1.79 12.47
CA ILE A 257 -0.93 0.56 12.38
C ILE A 257 -1.30 -0.47 13.46
N GLU A 258 -2.31 -0.22 14.27
CA GLU A 258 -2.79 -1.19 15.25
C GLU A 258 -3.54 -2.35 14.56
N ILE A 259 -3.25 -3.57 15.02
CA ILE A 259 -3.87 -4.79 14.53
C ILE A 259 -5.20 -4.97 15.27
N SER A 260 -6.28 -4.58 14.62
CA SER A 260 -7.63 -4.59 15.18
C SER A 260 -8.12 -6.00 15.54
N SER A 261 -7.64 -7.01 14.82
CA SER A 261 -7.98 -8.42 15.04
C SER A 261 -7.52 -8.99 16.39
N PHE A 262 -6.54 -8.34 17.03
CA PHE A 262 -6.07 -8.67 18.39
C PHE A 262 -6.32 -7.52 19.39
N SER A 263 -6.28 -6.28 18.93
CA SER A 263 -6.20 -5.12 19.79
C SER A 263 -7.55 -4.78 20.44
N ASN A 264 -7.50 -4.46 21.73
CA ASN A 264 -8.61 -3.95 22.53
C ASN A 264 -8.09 -2.91 23.55
N ASN A 265 -8.92 -2.47 24.48
CA ASN A 265 -8.52 -1.44 25.46
C ASN A 265 -7.30 -1.82 26.33
N GLU A 266 -7.03 -3.12 26.52
CA GLU A 266 -5.95 -3.63 27.40
C GLU A 266 -4.74 -4.17 26.62
N ARG A 267 -4.97 -4.63 25.39
CA ARG A 267 -3.98 -5.29 24.54
C ARG A 267 -3.82 -4.56 23.23
N LYS A 268 -2.58 -4.32 22.83
CA LYS A 268 -2.25 -3.69 21.55
C LYS A 268 -1.16 -4.51 20.85
N ALA A 269 -1.35 -4.73 19.55
CA ALA A 269 -0.33 -5.19 18.63
C ALA A 269 -0.25 -4.16 17.48
N LYS A 270 0.96 -3.80 17.06
CA LYS A 270 1.18 -2.80 16.00
C LYS A 270 2.01 -3.41 14.88
N LEU A 271 1.78 -3.02 13.63
CA LEU A 271 2.70 -3.40 12.55
C LEU A 271 4.09 -2.83 12.82
N ALA A 272 5.12 -3.61 12.49
CA ALA A 272 6.51 -3.22 12.67
C ALA A 272 7.02 -2.30 11.56
N TYR A 273 6.18 -1.92 10.59
CA TYR A 273 6.59 -1.15 9.42
C TYR A 273 5.48 -0.19 8.98
N MET A 274 5.84 0.72 8.09
CA MET A 274 4.98 1.57 7.29
C MET A 274 5.29 1.36 5.80
N ALA A 275 4.40 1.80 4.92
CA ALA A 275 4.54 1.67 3.48
C ALA A 275 4.25 3.01 2.79
N GLN A 276 5.06 3.34 1.80
CA GLN A 276 4.91 4.52 0.94
C GLN A 276 4.86 4.04 -0.51
N LEU A 277 3.91 4.60 -1.28
CA LEU A 277 3.78 4.32 -2.71
C LEU A 277 4.57 5.38 -3.47
N GLN A 278 5.67 4.98 -4.10
CA GLN A 278 6.58 5.84 -4.84
C GLN A 278 5.98 6.25 -6.19
N GLU A 279 5.35 5.29 -6.86
CA GLU A 279 4.77 5.50 -8.19
C GLU A 279 3.38 4.85 -8.28
N GLU A 280 2.46 5.53 -8.96
CA GLU A 280 1.16 4.93 -9.26
C GLU A 280 1.34 3.80 -10.28
N ILE A 281 0.86 2.59 -9.94
CA ILE A 281 1.06 1.36 -10.72
C ILE A 281 0.41 1.42 -12.12
N LEU A 282 -0.43 2.43 -12.38
CA LEU A 282 -1.08 2.64 -13.67
C LEU A 282 -0.05 2.94 -14.77
N GLY A 283 0.30 1.92 -15.55
CA GLY A 283 1.27 2.01 -16.65
C GLY A 283 2.60 1.32 -16.38
N ILE A 284 2.83 0.85 -15.15
CA ILE A 284 3.96 -0.01 -14.80
C ILE A 284 3.60 -1.45 -15.19
N GLY A 285 4.51 -2.17 -15.86
CA GLY A 285 4.30 -3.57 -16.18
C GLY A 285 4.20 -4.42 -14.91
N ASP A 286 3.39 -5.48 -14.90
CA ASP A 286 3.17 -6.35 -13.72
C ASP A 286 4.48 -6.84 -13.06
N LYS A 287 5.55 -6.99 -13.84
CA LYS A 287 6.88 -7.38 -13.38
C LYS A 287 7.63 -6.31 -12.58
N ASP A 288 7.25 -5.05 -12.70
CA ASP A 288 7.91 -3.91 -12.04
C ASP A 288 6.97 -3.27 -10.99
N ALA A 289 5.69 -3.67 -10.98
CA ALA A 289 4.67 -3.17 -10.07
C ALA A 289 5.02 -3.37 -8.58
N PHE A 290 5.84 -4.37 -8.22
CA PHE A 290 6.25 -4.58 -6.84
C PHE A 290 7.22 -3.52 -6.32
N SER A 291 8.04 -2.91 -7.19
CA SER A 291 8.97 -1.82 -6.84
C SER A 291 8.25 -0.50 -6.53
N SER A 292 6.96 -0.41 -6.83
CA SER A 292 6.14 0.79 -6.58
C SER A 292 6.03 1.15 -5.12
N THR A 293 6.08 0.18 -4.19
CA THR A 293 5.83 0.42 -2.76
C THR A 293 7.07 0.10 -1.94
N VAL A 294 7.66 1.11 -1.31
CA VAL A 294 8.78 0.90 -0.38
C VAL A 294 8.30 0.85 1.06
N TYR A 295 9.00 0.09 1.90
CA TYR A 295 8.69 -0.05 3.31
C TYR A 295 9.78 0.57 4.19
N MET A 296 9.38 0.94 5.40
CA MET A 296 10.24 1.58 6.40
C MET A 296 9.82 1.14 7.80
N PRO A 297 10.71 1.18 8.81
CA PRO A 297 10.33 0.88 10.19
C PRO A 297 9.17 1.77 10.66
N CYS A 298 8.33 1.25 11.56
CA CYS A 298 7.20 2.02 12.08
C CYS A 298 7.65 3.31 12.79
N VAL A 299 6.72 4.27 12.91
CA VAL A 299 7.01 5.63 13.40
C VAL A 299 7.71 5.64 14.76
N ASP A 300 7.32 4.73 15.67
CA ASP A 300 7.92 4.63 17.00
C ASP A 300 9.38 4.16 16.94
N MET A 301 9.71 3.20 16.05
CA MET A 301 11.09 2.77 15.81
C MET A 301 11.94 3.90 15.25
N MET A 302 11.45 4.60 14.23
CA MET A 302 12.16 5.72 13.63
C MET A 302 12.53 6.78 14.67
N LYS A 303 11.56 7.17 15.52
CA LYS A 303 11.77 8.19 16.55
C LYS A 303 12.70 7.75 17.67
N LYS A 304 12.56 6.52 18.18
CA LYS A 304 13.34 6.07 19.35
C LYS A 304 14.79 5.75 19.02
N LEU A 305 15.05 5.34 17.79
CA LEU A 305 16.38 5.03 17.29
C LEU A 305 17.04 6.19 16.53
N ASN A 306 16.37 7.35 16.42
CA ASN A 306 16.79 8.51 15.62
C ASN A 306 17.18 8.08 14.19
N LEU A 307 16.24 7.46 13.49
CA LEU A 307 16.39 7.03 12.11
C LEU A 307 15.77 8.04 11.16
N TYR A 308 16.34 8.12 9.96
CA TYR A 308 15.81 8.91 8.86
C TYR A 308 15.78 8.09 7.57
N THR A 309 14.83 8.40 6.69
CA THR A 309 14.79 7.88 5.33
C THR A 309 15.84 8.59 4.49
N ALA A 310 16.67 7.82 3.78
CA ALA A 310 17.77 8.33 2.97
C ALA A 310 17.45 8.16 1.48
N GLU A 311 18.29 7.46 0.72
CA GLU A 311 17.98 7.07 -0.65
C GLU A 311 16.74 6.15 -0.68
N ARG A 312 16.16 5.96 -1.87
CA ARG A 312 14.94 5.14 -2.06
C ARG A 312 15.09 3.80 -1.35
N GLY A 313 14.17 3.56 -0.41
CA GLY A 313 14.09 2.29 0.29
C GLY A 313 15.23 2.02 1.29
N ILE A 314 16.08 3.00 1.62
CA ILE A 314 17.18 2.89 2.60
C ILE A 314 16.89 3.78 3.82
N VAL A 315 17.13 3.23 5.01
CA VAL A 315 16.96 3.93 6.30
C VAL A 315 18.27 3.88 7.07
N LYS A 316 18.72 5.05 7.54
CA LYS A 316 19.99 5.24 8.24
C LYS A 316 19.78 5.80 9.64
N MET A 317 20.77 5.60 10.51
CA MET A 317 20.87 6.29 11.79
C MET A 317 21.44 7.69 11.61
N GLU A 318 20.87 8.69 12.30
CA GLU A 318 21.35 10.08 12.24
C GLU A 318 22.76 10.28 12.82
N SER A 319 23.21 9.38 13.71
CA SER A 319 24.48 9.56 14.43
C SER A 319 25.74 9.34 13.58
N ASP A 320 25.66 8.41 12.63
CA ASP A 320 26.83 7.85 11.94
C ASP A 320 26.50 7.33 10.54
N ASP A 321 25.31 7.63 10.01
CA ASP A 321 24.81 7.18 8.70
C ASP A 321 24.80 5.66 8.52
N LEU A 322 24.81 4.90 9.62
CA LEU A 322 24.74 3.45 9.57
C LEU A 322 23.42 3.01 8.95
N ILE A 323 23.49 2.17 7.92
CA ILE A 323 22.30 1.55 7.31
C ILE A 323 21.70 0.58 8.31
N VAL A 324 20.49 0.89 8.77
CA VAL A 324 19.75 0.10 9.76
C VAL A 324 18.71 -0.79 9.09
N SER A 325 18.11 -0.31 8.01
CA SER A 325 17.09 -1.04 7.28
C SER A 325 17.13 -0.66 5.81
N PHE A 326 16.81 -1.61 4.94
CA PHE A 326 16.63 -1.32 3.53
C PHE A 326 15.62 -2.30 2.91
N ASN A 327 15.09 -1.92 1.75
CA ASN A 327 14.21 -2.77 0.95
C ASN A 327 15.04 -3.66 0.01
N ILE A 328 14.86 -4.97 0.08
CA ILE A 328 15.44 -5.91 -0.87
C ILE A 328 14.78 -5.68 -2.23
N ASN A 329 15.60 -5.29 -3.20
CA ASN A 329 15.24 -5.23 -4.60
C ASN A 329 16.40 -5.81 -5.41
N ILE A 330 16.29 -7.09 -5.76
CA ILE A 330 17.28 -7.76 -6.62
C ILE A 330 16.66 -7.86 -8.01
N PRO A 331 17.28 -7.26 -9.05
CA PRO A 331 16.79 -7.38 -10.42
C PRO A 331 16.57 -8.84 -10.83
N ASN A 332 15.40 -9.13 -11.40
CA ASN A 332 14.98 -10.49 -11.80
C ASN A 332 14.84 -11.50 -10.64
N SER A 333 14.86 -11.05 -9.39
CA SER A 333 14.51 -11.89 -8.24
C SER A 333 13.02 -11.85 -7.96
N SER A 334 12.55 -12.89 -7.29
CA SER A 334 11.19 -13.00 -6.77
C SER A 334 11.07 -12.56 -5.32
N CYS A 335 12.20 -12.23 -4.68
CA CYS A 335 12.28 -11.81 -3.29
C CYS A 335 12.10 -10.29 -3.17
N TYR A 336 11.18 -9.86 -2.31
CA TYR A 336 10.91 -8.45 -2.06
C TYR A 336 10.55 -8.19 -0.59
N GLY A 337 10.81 -6.97 -0.14
CA GLY A 337 10.38 -6.49 1.17
C GLY A 337 11.50 -5.80 1.95
N MET A 338 11.28 -5.49 3.21
CA MET A 338 12.22 -4.77 4.07
C MET A 338 12.85 -5.67 5.12
N VAL A 339 14.17 -5.51 5.25
CA VAL A 339 14.96 -6.12 6.32
C VAL A 339 15.51 -5.04 7.25
N MET A 340 15.76 -5.42 8.50
CA MET A 340 16.36 -4.55 9.51
C MET A 340 17.51 -5.25 10.22
N ARG A 341 18.59 -4.52 10.50
CA ARG A 341 19.72 -5.01 11.29
C ARG A 341 19.25 -5.56 12.64
N LYS A 342 19.64 -6.78 12.94
CA LYS A 342 19.17 -7.52 14.12
C LYS A 342 19.62 -6.86 15.42
N ASP A 343 20.86 -6.40 15.51
CA ASP A 343 21.41 -5.74 16.69
C ASP A 343 20.64 -4.45 17.03
N ILE A 344 20.33 -3.64 16.02
CA ILE A 344 19.55 -2.41 16.19
C ILE A 344 18.09 -2.71 16.56
N LEU A 345 17.47 -3.69 15.91
CA LEU A 345 16.12 -4.15 16.27
C LEU A 345 16.06 -4.64 17.73
N ILE A 346 17.04 -5.42 18.17
CA ILE A 346 17.13 -5.92 19.55
C ILE A 346 17.26 -4.75 20.53
N ALA A 347 18.10 -3.74 20.22
CA ALA A 347 18.24 -2.55 21.05
C ALA A 347 16.89 -1.83 21.24
N TYR A 348 16.12 -1.67 20.16
CA TYR A 348 14.77 -1.13 20.22
C TYR A 348 13.83 -1.98 21.08
N LEU A 349 13.76 -3.30 20.84
CA LEU A 349 12.88 -4.20 21.60
C LEU A 349 13.17 -4.19 23.11
N LYS A 350 14.45 -4.08 23.51
CA LYS A 350 14.87 -3.90 24.91
C LYS A 350 14.39 -2.57 25.47
N GLN A 351 14.66 -1.48 24.77
CA GLN A 351 14.31 -0.13 25.19
C GLN A 351 12.79 0.03 25.38
N THR A 352 11.98 -0.59 24.51
CA THR A 352 10.53 -0.46 24.51
C THR A 352 9.78 -1.55 25.27
N LYS A 353 10.49 -2.57 25.77
CA LYS A 353 9.91 -3.78 26.39
C LYS A 353 8.88 -4.41 25.47
N GLN A 354 9.30 -4.69 24.25
CA GLN A 354 8.49 -5.31 23.21
C GLN A 354 9.08 -6.63 22.73
N VAL A 355 8.24 -7.40 22.05
CA VAL A 355 8.57 -8.65 21.36
C VAL A 355 8.08 -8.50 19.93
N LEU A 356 8.92 -8.91 18.97
CA LEU A 356 8.49 -9.01 17.58
C LEU A 356 7.85 -10.38 17.36
N PHE A 357 6.70 -10.43 16.72
CA PHE A 357 6.13 -11.65 16.18
C PHE A 357 6.03 -11.54 14.67
N THR A 358 6.38 -12.61 13.95
CA THR A 358 6.29 -12.68 12.49
C THR A 358 5.27 -13.74 12.13
N CYS A 359 4.15 -13.30 11.55
CA CYS A 359 3.10 -14.17 11.05
C CYS A 359 3.44 -14.59 9.62
N LEU A 360 3.38 -15.89 9.35
CA LEU A 360 3.78 -16.49 8.09
C LEU A 360 2.57 -17.08 7.38
N CYS A 361 2.47 -16.84 6.08
CA CYS A 361 1.58 -17.59 5.20
C CYS A 361 2.24 -17.85 3.86
N GLY A 362 1.74 -18.84 3.14
CA GLY A 362 2.20 -19.11 1.79
C GLY A 362 1.47 -20.27 1.17
N ASP A 363 1.84 -20.58 -0.06
CA ASP A 363 1.19 -21.60 -0.85
C ASP A 363 2.12 -22.25 -1.86
N LYS A 364 1.72 -23.45 -2.28
CA LYS A 364 2.29 -24.17 -3.41
C LYS A 364 1.15 -24.53 -4.35
N HIS A 365 1.38 -24.32 -5.64
CA HIS A 365 0.40 -24.62 -6.67
C HIS A 365 1.03 -25.38 -7.82
N ILE A 366 0.43 -26.52 -8.16
CA ILE A 366 0.75 -27.30 -9.37
C ILE A 366 -0.39 -27.10 -10.37
N ALA A 367 -0.13 -26.36 -11.44
CA ALA A 367 -1.18 -25.89 -12.36
C ALA A 367 -1.91 -27.02 -13.09
N THR A 368 -1.20 -28.06 -13.54
CA THR A 368 -1.85 -29.18 -14.27
C THR A 368 -2.78 -30.01 -13.40
N ALA A 369 -2.51 -30.08 -12.10
CA ALA A 369 -3.32 -30.81 -11.13
C ALA A 369 -4.39 -29.92 -10.47
N SER A 370 -4.39 -28.61 -10.74
CA SER A 370 -5.18 -27.60 -10.02
C SER A 370 -5.06 -27.75 -8.49
N LYS A 371 -3.89 -28.17 -8.01
CA LYS A 371 -3.68 -28.57 -6.62
C LYS A 371 -3.00 -27.46 -5.84
N TRP A 372 -3.70 -26.96 -4.83
CA TRP A 372 -3.19 -25.93 -3.92
C TRP A 372 -2.90 -26.54 -2.56
N LYS A 373 -1.75 -26.19 -2.01
CA LYS A 373 -1.42 -26.40 -0.60
C LYS A 373 -1.14 -25.07 0.05
N TYR A 374 -1.66 -24.88 1.24
CA TYR A 374 -1.50 -23.63 1.99
C TYR A 374 -0.71 -23.91 3.25
N PHE A 375 0.16 -22.98 3.60
CA PHE A 375 1.02 -23.09 4.76
C PHE A 375 0.85 -21.87 5.65
N SER A 376 0.94 -22.08 6.96
CA SER A 376 0.83 -21.03 7.97
C SER A 376 1.76 -21.32 9.14
N GLY A 377 2.27 -20.27 9.77
CA GLY A 377 3.15 -20.41 10.93
C GLY A 377 3.36 -19.07 11.63
N CYS A 378 4.08 -19.09 12.74
CA CYS A 378 4.46 -17.89 13.46
C CYS A 378 5.72 -18.15 14.29
N TYR A 379 6.64 -17.21 14.26
CA TYR A 379 7.78 -17.16 15.17
C TYR A 379 7.83 -15.80 15.86
N GLY A 380 8.64 -15.68 16.90
CA GLY A 380 8.90 -14.40 17.55
C GLY A 380 10.37 -14.21 17.90
N ILE A 381 10.71 -12.97 18.21
CA ILE A 381 12.03 -12.52 18.63
C ILE A 381 11.86 -11.76 19.94
N ASN A 382 12.47 -12.29 21.00
CA ASN A 382 12.49 -11.64 22.31
C ASN A 382 13.38 -10.39 22.29
N ASN A 383 13.22 -9.56 23.32
CA ASN A 383 14.11 -8.43 23.55
C ASN A 383 15.57 -8.86 23.79
N ASP A 384 15.89 -10.09 24.15
CA ASP A 384 17.27 -10.59 24.25
C ASP A 384 17.86 -11.06 22.90
N GLY A 385 17.06 -11.06 21.83
CA GLY A 385 17.44 -11.54 20.51
C GLY A 385 17.18 -13.02 20.24
N THR A 386 16.68 -13.76 21.23
CA THR A 386 16.33 -15.17 21.08
C THR A 386 15.13 -15.31 20.16
N ILE A 387 15.30 -16.08 19.09
CA ILE A 387 14.23 -16.47 18.17
C ILE A 387 13.53 -17.70 18.72
N PHE A 388 12.21 -17.67 18.80
CA PHE A 388 11.39 -18.80 19.24
C PHE A 388 10.27 -19.08 18.25
N THR A 389 10.01 -20.36 18.00
CA THR A 389 8.88 -20.78 17.15
C THR A 389 7.63 -20.86 18.01
N LEU A 390 6.56 -20.17 17.60
CA LEU A 390 5.26 -20.26 18.24
C LEU A 390 4.42 -21.38 17.61
N SER A 391 4.33 -21.36 16.28
CA SER A 391 3.75 -22.43 15.49
C SER A 391 4.68 -22.70 14.30
N ALA A 392 5.07 -23.96 14.14
CA ALA A 392 5.87 -24.38 13.00
C ALA A 392 5.13 -24.01 11.71
N TYR A 393 5.87 -23.70 10.65
CA TYR A 393 5.27 -23.47 9.35
C TYR A 393 4.78 -24.80 8.78
N HIS A 394 3.47 -24.98 8.77
CA HIS A 394 2.82 -26.27 8.52
C HIS A 394 1.68 -26.13 7.52
N GLU A 395 1.34 -27.24 6.87
CA GLU A 395 0.20 -27.30 5.95
C GLU A 395 -1.11 -27.09 6.71
N VAL A 396 -1.90 -26.11 6.26
CA VAL A 396 -3.23 -25.82 6.78
C VAL A 396 -4.20 -26.82 6.15
N LYS A 397 -4.70 -27.76 6.95
CA LYS A 397 -5.74 -28.69 6.50
C LYS A 397 -7.05 -27.94 6.31
N GLU A 398 -7.67 -28.10 5.13
CA GLU A 398 -8.98 -27.51 4.88
C GLU A 398 -10.04 -28.15 5.79
N ASP A 399 -10.86 -27.29 6.42
CA ASP A 399 -12.04 -27.75 7.14
C ASP A 399 -13.10 -28.12 6.07
N PRO A 400 -13.64 -29.36 6.02
CA PRO A 400 -14.50 -29.86 4.93
C PRO A 400 -15.76 -29.04 4.63
N LYS A 401 -16.11 -28.06 5.49
CA LYS A 401 -17.29 -27.21 5.36
C LYS A 401 -17.17 -26.08 4.33
N THR A 402 -16.02 -25.88 3.72
CA THR A 402 -15.80 -24.83 2.69
C THR A 402 -15.92 -25.34 1.25
N GLN A 403 -16.28 -26.61 1.03
CA GLN A 403 -16.42 -27.22 -0.31
C GLN A 403 -17.68 -26.83 -1.12
N ASN A 404 -18.38 -25.74 -0.80
CA ASN A 404 -19.39 -25.18 -1.71
C ASN A 404 -18.77 -24.10 -2.62
N GLY A 405 -17.72 -24.51 -3.33
CA GLY A 405 -17.01 -23.70 -4.33
C GLY A 405 -17.85 -23.50 -5.59
N ASN A 406 -18.46 -22.32 -5.67
CA ASN A 406 -18.71 -21.56 -6.91
C ASN A 406 -19.39 -20.19 -6.63
N ALA A 407 -19.52 -19.79 -5.36
CA ALA A 407 -19.93 -18.44 -4.99
C ALA A 407 -18.75 -17.53 -4.60
N ASP A 408 -17.60 -18.10 -4.20
CA ASP A 408 -16.55 -17.35 -3.49
C ASP A 408 -15.56 -16.57 -4.36
N ALA A 409 -15.46 -16.86 -5.67
CA ALA A 409 -14.64 -16.03 -6.57
C ALA A 409 -15.35 -14.70 -6.90
N ASP A 410 -16.67 -14.75 -7.11
CA ASP A 410 -17.51 -13.57 -7.22
C ASP A 410 -17.63 -12.87 -5.86
N ASP A 411 -17.65 -13.61 -4.74
CA ASP A 411 -17.66 -13.02 -3.39
C ASP A 411 -16.30 -12.43 -2.99
N PHE A 412 -15.15 -12.88 -3.54
CA PHE A 412 -13.84 -12.25 -3.35
C PHE A 412 -13.71 -10.97 -4.17
N LEU A 413 -14.13 -10.97 -5.44
CA LEU A 413 -14.19 -9.73 -6.23
C LEU A 413 -15.22 -8.77 -5.62
N TYR A 414 -16.34 -9.29 -5.09
CA TYR A 414 -17.33 -8.51 -4.37
C TYR A 414 -16.82 -8.03 -3.00
N GLU A 415 -16.11 -8.82 -2.20
CA GLU A 415 -15.47 -8.42 -0.93
C GLU A 415 -14.32 -7.44 -1.16
N PHE A 416 -13.53 -7.59 -2.21
CA PHE A 416 -12.47 -6.66 -2.59
C PHE A 416 -13.07 -5.32 -3.08
N MET A 417 -14.09 -5.39 -3.95
CA MET A 417 -14.85 -4.21 -4.39
C MET A 417 -15.73 -3.61 -3.30
N MET A 418 -16.14 -4.40 -2.31
CA MET A 418 -16.88 -3.94 -1.14
C MET A 418 -15.92 -3.39 -0.10
N ARG A 419 -14.73 -3.93 0.16
CA ARG A 419 -13.72 -3.32 1.06
C ARG A 419 -13.25 -1.95 0.54
N TYR A 420 -13.20 -1.76 -0.79
CA TYR A 420 -13.03 -0.44 -1.41
C TYR A 420 -14.27 0.48 -1.30
N LYS A 421 -15.44 -0.06 -0.92
CA LYS A 421 -16.73 0.66 -0.77
C LYS A 421 -17.36 0.64 0.64
N THR A 422 -16.83 -0.12 1.60
CA THR A 422 -17.49 -0.46 2.88
C THR A 422 -16.65 -0.20 4.13
N LYS A 423 -15.50 0.50 4.01
CA LYS A 423 -15.05 1.32 5.16
C LYS A 423 -16.13 2.36 5.59
N ASP A 424 -17.19 2.54 4.78
CA ASP A 424 -18.14 3.66 4.89
C ASP A 424 -19.62 3.32 4.93
N LYS A 425 -20.09 2.48 5.86
CA LYS A 425 -21.49 2.59 6.34
C LYS A 425 -21.63 2.23 7.82
N PRO A 426 -22.22 3.09 8.67
CA PRO A 426 -22.86 2.61 9.89
C PRO A 426 -24.18 1.93 9.53
N ASN A 427 -24.58 0.96 10.36
CA ASN A 427 -25.84 0.21 10.35
C ASN A 427 -27.08 1.06 9.96
N ARG A 428 -27.41 1.13 8.67
CA ARG A 428 -28.74 1.57 8.22
C ARG A 428 -29.65 0.36 8.13
N LYS A 429 -30.63 0.25 9.03
CA LYS A 429 -31.74 -0.70 8.90
C LYS A 429 -32.45 -0.44 7.56
N LEU A 430 -32.42 -1.43 6.66
CA LEU A 430 -33.15 -1.41 5.39
C LEU A 430 -34.64 -1.11 5.64
N THR A 431 -35.17 -0.14 4.90
CA THR A 431 -36.61 0.19 4.93
C THR A 431 -37.44 -0.99 4.42
N LYS A 432 -38.71 -1.10 4.85
CA LYS A 432 -39.62 -2.16 4.39
C LYS A 432 -39.75 -2.18 2.85
N ALA A 433 -39.68 -1.03 2.19
CA ALA A 433 -39.74 -0.91 0.73
C ALA A 433 -38.50 -1.51 0.04
N GLU A 434 -37.30 -1.28 0.58
CA GLU A 434 -36.04 -1.85 0.07
C GLU A 434 -36.02 -3.38 0.23
N LYS A 435 -36.49 -3.90 1.38
CA LYS A 435 -36.65 -5.35 1.62
C LYS A 435 -37.63 -5.99 0.63
N ARG A 436 -38.73 -5.29 0.29
CA ARG A 436 -39.75 -5.78 -0.66
C ARG A 436 -39.23 -5.80 -2.10
N ARG A 437 -38.44 -4.79 -2.51
CA ARG A 437 -37.77 -4.74 -3.82
C ARG A 437 -36.72 -5.83 -3.98
N MET A 438 -35.97 -6.16 -2.91
CA MET A 438 -34.98 -7.24 -2.94
C MET A 438 -35.62 -8.63 -3.04
N ARG A 439 -36.72 -8.89 -2.30
CA ARG A 439 -37.47 -10.16 -2.45
C ARG A 439 -38.01 -10.34 -3.87
N HIS A 440 -38.56 -9.29 -4.47
CA HIS A 440 -39.05 -9.35 -5.85
C HIS A 440 -37.93 -9.60 -6.89
N ARG A 441 -36.71 -9.08 -6.66
CA ARG A 441 -35.56 -9.36 -7.52
C ARG A 441 -35.04 -10.79 -7.36
N ALA A 442 -35.01 -11.31 -6.14
CA ALA A 442 -34.63 -12.70 -5.87
C ALA A 442 -35.61 -13.71 -6.49
N ASP A 443 -36.92 -13.45 -6.41
CA ASP A 443 -37.95 -14.29 -7.03
C ASP A 443 -37.88 -14.26 -8.57
N LYS A 444 -37.57 -13.09 -9.16
CA LYS A 444 -37.40 -12.98 -10.62
C LYS A 444 -36.16 -13.73 -11.12
N LYS A 445 -35.07 -13.76 -10.32
CA LYS A 445 -33.87 -14.57 -10.61
C LYS A 445 -34.14 -16.08 -10.44
N ARG A 446 -34.87 -16.49 -9.39
CA ARG A 446 -35.27 -17.90 -9.19
C ARG A 446 -36.19 -18.41 -10.30
N ARG A 447 -37.12 -17.59 -10.78
CA ARG A 447 -37.98 -17.93 -11.94
C ARG A 447 -37.19 -18.05 -13.24
N LYS A 448 -36.19 -17.18 -13.48
CA LYS A 448 -35.29 -17.34 -14.64
C LYS A 448 -34.45 -18.62 -14.57
N LYS A 449 -34.00 -19.04 -13.39
CA LYS A 449 -33.19 -20.24 -13.20
C LYS A 449 -34.00 -21.55 -13.33
N LYS A 450 -35.32 -21.52 -13.06
CA LYS A 450 -36.23 -22.66 -13.27
C LYS A 450 -36.67 -22.86 -14.72
N ASN A 451 -36.51 -21.88 -15.59
CA ASN A 451 -36.87 -21.98 -17.02
C ASN A 451 -35.65 -22.34 -17.90
N LEU A 452 -34.53 -22.73 -17.29
CA LEU A 452 -33.26 -23.06 -17.94
C LEU A 452 -32.76 -24.47 -17.57
N ASN A 453 -33.63 -25.29 -16.96
CA ASN A 453 -33.45 -26.73 -16.74
C ASN A 453 -34.59 -27.50 -17.41
#